data_AF-A0A366S9E0-F1
#
_entry.id   AF-A0A366S9E0-F1
#
_cell.length_a   1.000
_cell.length_b   1.000
_cell.length_c   1.000
_cell.angle_alpha   90.00
_cell.angle_beta   90.00
_cell.angle_gamma   90.00
#
_symmetry.space_group_name_H-M   'P 1'
#
loop_
_entity.id
_entity.type
_entity.pdbx_description
1 polymer ?
#
loop_
_entity_poly.entity_id
_entity_poly.type
_entity_poly.pdbx_seq_one_letter_code
_entity_poly.pdbx_strand_id
1 'polypeptide(L)'
;MKTSMAMLTASMATTILAHPFDTRSQQCNVAPSASTNANVKPISQPNASTAEACLKACSSNSSCKSFLFGLPADANTPVCKLYSVEASRVPKQNNELYVFDKACSGSKVPQSKPTHDDPRGKTNSKVAARGMTCNAAPTAASNSNVKPFATPSAETADKCQDACDAQSGCQSFVFGLPDDASTPVCKLYKVAPAQVPQGDDQLYVFANGCPAAQIPTSAPTHAEPRGKVPSEKADAKTGAKTETKGSAQKAQTKTGNQAKANQQTVNSINPEQKHN
;
A
#
# COMPACT_ATOMS: atom_id res chain seq x y z
N MET A 1 40.89 -5.95 60.46
CA MET A 1 40.99 -6.37 59.05
C MET A 1 39.60 -6.83 58.58
N LYS A 2 39.09 -6.22 57.51
CA LYS A 2 38.17 -6.70 56.45
C LYS A 2 37.04 -7.67 56.84
N THR A 3 35.78 -7.22 56.97
CA THR A 3 34.71 -7.01 55.94
C THR A 3 34.21 -8.27 55.21
N SER A 4 32.97 -8.61 55.54
CA SER A 4 31.82 -8.97 54.68
C SER A 4 31.99 -10.05 53.59
N MET A 5 31.19 -11.11 53.70
CA MET A 5 30.73 -11.91 52.55
C MET A 5 29.21 -12.05 52.61
N ALA A 6 28.54 -11.44 51.63
CA ALA A 6 27.16 -11.71 51.27
C ALA A 6 27.15 -12.17 49.81
N MET A 7 26.75 -13.41 49.56
CA MET A 7 26.46 -13.97 48.23
C MET A 7 25.01 -14.44 48.23
N LEU A 8 24.16 -13.80 47.41
CA LEU A 8 23.65 -14.28 46.11
C LEU A 8 22.53 -15.33 46.25
N THR A 9 21.31 -14.93 45.86
CA THR A 9 20.52 -15.58 44.79
C THR A 9 19.34 -14.67 44.42
N ALA A 10 19.53 -13.82 43.41
CA ALA A 10 18.42 -13.12 42.76
C ALA A 10 17.89 -14.04 41.65
N SER A 11 16.71 -14.62 41.87
CA SER A 11 15.98 -15.42 40.90
C SER A 11 15.66 -14.57 39.68
N MET A 12 16.29 -14.85 38.54
CA MET A 12 15.86 -14.29 37.26
C MET A 12 14.56 -14.97 36.87
N ALA A 13 13.44 -14.29 37.14
CA ALA A 13 12.17 -14.63 36.54
C ALA A 13 12.30 -14.40 35.03
N THR A 14 12.55 -15.46 34.27
CA THR A 14 12.36 -15.46 32.83
C THR A 14 10.88 -15.23 32.59
N THR A 15 10.51 -13.99 32.26
CA THR A 15 9.25 -13.71 31.59
C THR A 15 9.29 -14.44 30.26
N ILE A 16 8.74 -15.66 30.25
CA ILE A 16 8.30 -16.30 29.03
C ILE A 16 7.26 -15.34 28.46
N LEU A 17 7.68 -14.51 27.50
CA LEU A 17 6.79 -13.89 26.55
C LEU A 17 6.15 -15.06 25.78
N ALA A 18 5.09 -15.61 26.37
CA ALA A 18 4.15 -16.47 25.70
C ALA A 18 3.49 -15.58 24.65
N HIS A 19 4.17 -15.41 23.52
CA HIS A 19 3.47 -15.13 22.28
C HIS A 19 2.56 -16.33 22.07
N PRO A 20 1.23 -16.19 22.07
CA PRO A 20 0.39 -17.19 21.45
C PRO A 20 0.69 -17.06 19.95
N PHE A 21 1.81 -17.63 19.50
CA PHE A 21 1.93 -18.03 18.12
C PHE A 21 0.88 -19.09 17.96
N ASP A 22 -0.22 -18.69 17.35
CA ASP A 22 -1.24 -19.54 16.76
C ASP A 22 -0.51 -20.69 16.04
N THR A 23 -0.35 -21.83 16.71
CA THR A 23 0.44 -22.99 16.24
C THR A 23 -0.28 -23.75 15.13
N ARG A 24 -1.34 -23.18 14.56
CA ARG A 24 -1.90 -23.68 13.32
C ARG A 24 -1.06 -23.13 12.17
N SER A 25 -0.31 -24.01 11.51
CA SER A 25 0.35 -23.68 10.25
C SER A 25 -0.67 -23.05 9.31
N GLN A 26 -0.51 -21.76 9.00
CA GLN A 26 -1.38 -21.05 8.06
C GLN A 26 -1.44 -21.85 6.77
N GLN A 27 -2.67 -22.15 6.34
CA GLN A 27 -2.93 -22.91 5.15
C GLN A 27 -2.95 -21.95 3.97
N CYS A 28 -1.79 -21.81 3.36
CA CYS A 28 -1.60 -21.01 2.17
C CYS A 28 -1.30 -21.93 1.00
N ASN A 29 -2.13 -21.86 -0.02
CA ASN A 29 -1.93 -22.61 -1.27
C ASN A 29 -1.97 -24.13 -1.07
N VAL A 30 -2.88 -24.60 -0.23
CA VAL A 30 -3.07 -26.04 0.04
C VAL A 30 -4.40 -26.51 -0.49
N ALA A 31 -4.52 -27.80 -0.80
CA ALA A 31 -5.81 -28.36 -1.15
C ALA A 31 -6.74 -28.30 0.09
N PRO A 32 -8.02 -27.96 -0.07
CA PRO A 32 -8.98 -28.05 1.02
C PRO A 32 -9.12 -29.51 1.46
N SER A 33 -9.15 -29.74 2.77
CA SER A 33 -9.06 -31.09 3.34
C SER A 33 -10.11 -31.40 4.40
N ALA A 34 -10.98 -30.45 4.76
CA ALA A 34 -12.01 -30.71 5.76
C ALA A 34 -13.04 -31.71 5.24
N SER A 35 -13.72 -32.39 6.17
CA SER A 35 -14.79 -33.33 5.82
C SER A 35 -15.90 -32.65 5.03
N THR A 36 -16.42 -33.32 4.00
CA THR A 36 -17.54 -32.87 3.17
C THR A 36 -18.86 -32.71 3.94
N ASN A 37 -18.94 -33.26 5.16
CA ASN A 37 -20.10 -33.11 6.04
C ASN A 37 -20.09 -31.80 6.84
N ALA A 38 -19.02 -31.02 6.79
CA ALA A 38 -18.99 -29.68 7.36
C ALA A 38 -19.91 -28.78 6.50
N ASN A 39 -21.03 -28.32 7.07
CA ASN A 39 -21.96 -27.39 6.41
C ASN A 39 -21.36 -25.99 6.27
N VAL A 40 -20.24 -25.90 5.56
CA VAL A 40 -19.43 -24.72 5.33
C VAL A 40 -19.65 -24.30 3.88
N LYS A 41 -20.31 -23.17 3.69
CA LYS A 41 -20.61 -22.60 2.38
C LYS A 41 -19.85 -21.29 2.19
N PRO A 42 -19.53 -20.90 0.95
CA PRO A 42 -19.00 -19.57 0.67
C PRO A 42 -19.97 -18.50 1.13
N ILE A 43 -19.45 -17.43 1.72
CA ILE A 43 -20.21 -16.21 2.04
C ILE A 43 -20.34 -15.28 0.82
N SER A 44 -19.45 -15.41 -0.15
CA SER A 44 -19.45 -14.64 -1.40
C SER A 44 -18.59 -15.31 -2.47
N GLN A 45 -18.82 -14.94 -3.74
CA GLN A 45 -18.05 -15.41 -4.88
C GLN A 45 -17.74 -14.24 -5.84
N PRO A 46 -16.79 -13.35 -5.49
CA PRO A 46 -16.43 -12.23 -6.35
C PRO A 46 -15.71 -12.71 -7.62
N ASN A 47 -15.73 -11.89 -8.66
CA ASN A 47 -15.01 -12.16 -9.90
C ASN A 47 -13.56 -11.69 -9.76
N ALA A 48 -12.65 -12.60 -9.38
CA ALA A 48 -11.22 -12.32 -9.25
C ALA A 48 -10.43 -13.15 -10.26
N SER A 49 -9.54 -12.49 -11.02
CA SER A 49 -8.72 -13.13 -12.05
C SER A 49 -7.41 -13.74 -11.51
N THR A 50 -7.02 -13.42 -10.28
CA THR A 50 -5.80 -13.91 -9.60
C THR A 50 -6.10 -14.23 -8.13
N ALA A 51 -5.24 -15.04 -7.48
CA ALA A 51 -5.43 -15.38 -6.07
C ALA A 51 -5.23 -14.15 -5.17
N GLU A 52 -4.35 -13.21 -5.51
CA GLU A 52 -4.21 -11.94 -4.79
C GLU A 52 -5.43 -11.03 -4.94
N ALA A 53 -6.05 -10.95 -6.12
CA ALA A 53 -7.32 -10.23 -6.26
C ALA A 53 -8.41 -10.87 -5.37
N CYS A 54 -8.40 -12.20 -5.23
CA CYS A 54 -9.30 -12.92 -4.33
C CYS A 54 -8.99 -12.64 -2.85
N LEU A 55 -7.71 -12.58 -2.47
CA LEU A 55 -7.27 -12.16 -1.14
C LEU A 55 -7.69 -10.71 -0.84
N LYS A 56 -7.57 -9.78 -1.79
CA LYS A 56 -8.01 -8.38 -1.64
C LYS A 56 -9.51 -8.32 -1.36
N ALA A 57 -10.31 -9.08 -2.12
CA ALA A 57 -11.75 -9.19 -1.88
C ALA A 57 -12.08 -9.81 -0.50
N CYS A 58 -11.36 -10.84 -0.08
CA CYS A 58 -11.47 -11.39 1.28
C CYS A 58 -11.07 -10.37 2.35
N SER A 59 -10.05 -9.55 2.08
CA SER A 59 -9.54 -8.56 3.01
C SER A 59 -10.56 -7.45 3.27
N SER A 60 -11.24 -7.00 2.21
CA SER A 60 -12.32 -6.01 2.27
C SER A 60 -13.61 -6.54 2.92
N ASN A 61 -13.77 -7.86 3.06
CA ASN A 61 -14.92 -8.45 3.75
C ASN A 61 -14.55 -8.81 5.21
N SER A 62 -15.17 -8.13 6.18
CA SER A 62 -14.90 -8.33 7.61
C SER A 62 -15.25 -9.74 8.11
N SER A 63 -16.18 -10.42 7.45
CA SER A 63 -16.58 -11.79 7.79
C SER A 63 -15.69 -12.84 7.15
N CYS A 64 -14.84 -12.48 6.17
CA CYS A 64 -13.97 -13.43 5.50
C CYS A 64 -12.75 -13.78 6.36
N LYS A 65 -12.48 -15.07 6.50
CA LYS A 65 -11.33 -15.64 7.21
C LYS A 65 -10.43 -16.49 6.31
N SER A 66 -11.00 -17.07 5.26
CA SER A 66 -10.24 -17.76 4.22
C SER A 66 -10.92 -17.60 2.86
N PHE A 67 -10.19 -17.90 1.81
CA PHE A 67 -10.73 -17.95 0.46
C PHE A 67 -10.23 -19.18 -0.28
N LEU A 68 -10.99 -19.56 -1.29
CA LEU A 68 -10.69 -20.68 -2.18
C LEU A 68 -10.55 -20.13 -3.59
N PHE A 69 -9.44 -20.43 -4.24
CA PHE A 69 -9.10 -19.94 -5.56
C PHE A 69 -8.54 -21.03 -6.46
N GLY A 70 -8.85 -20.95 -7.74
CA GLY A 70 -8.22 -21.73 -8.79
C GLY A 70 -9.04 -21.79 -10.07
N LEU A 71 -8.49 -22.38 -11.11
CA LEU A 71 -9.14 -22.65 -12.38
C LEU A 71 -9.56 -24.13 -12.41
N PRO A 72 -10.86 -24.45 -12.31
CA PRO A 72 -11.33 -25.82 -12.49
C PRO A 72 -11.01 -26.34 -13.89
N ALA A 73 -10.67 -27.62 -14.01
CA ALA A 73 -10.39 -28.32 -15.28
C ALA A 73 -11.42 -28.05 -16.39
N ASP A 74 -12.71 -28.01 -16.05
CA ASP A 74 -13.80 -27.82 -17.02
C ASP A 74 -14.22 -26.34 -17.21
N ALA A 75 -13.41 -25.39 -16.74
CA ALA A 75 -13.74 -23.96 -16.76
C ALA A 75 -12.66 -23.11 -17.43
N ASN A 76 -13.09 -22.05 -18.11
CA ASN A 76 -12.20 -21.05 -18.74
C ASN A 76 -11.95 -19.82 -17.85
N THR A 77 -12.60 -19.75 -16.70
CA THR A 77 -12.53 -18.62 -15.77
C THR A 77 -12.22 -19.13 -14.37
N PRO A 78 -11.30 -18.46 -13.63
CA PRO A 78 -11.00 -18.84 -12.27
C PRO A 78 -12.21 -18.63 -11.35
N VAL A 79 -12.27 -19.45 -10.31
CA VAL A 79 -13.24 -19.37 -9.24
C VAL A 79 -12.57 -18.71 -8.04
N CYS A 80 -13.23 -17.72 -7.44
CA CYS A 80 -12.85 -17.13 -6.16
C CYS A 80 -14.03 -17.20 -5.20
N LYS A 81 -13.92 -17.99 -4.14
CA LYS A 81 -14.97 -18.16 -3.11
C LYS A 81 -14.45 -17.71 -1.76
N LEU A 82 -15.18 -16.82 -1.09
CA LEU A 82 -14.85 -16.31 0.23
C LEU A 82 -15.56 -17.13 1.30
N TYR A 83 -14.89 -17.41 2.42
CA TYR A 83 -15.44 -18.19 3.53
C TYR A 83 -15.27 -17.46 4.86
N SER A 84 -16.26 -17.62 5.75
CA SER A 84 -16.21 -17.07 7.12
C SER A 84 -15.51 -17.97 8.14
N VAL A 85 -14.91 -19.05 7.68
CA VAL A 85 -14.16 -20.00 8.48
C VAL A 85 -12.70 -20.02 8.07
N GLU A 86 -11.83 -20.46 8.96
CA GLU A 86 -10.42 -20.73 8.64
C GLU A 86 -10.30 -21.77 7.52
N ALA A 87 -9.20 -21.74 6.77
CA ALA A 87 -8.98 -22.60 5.61
C ALA A 87 -9.10 -24.10 5.92
N SER A 88 -8.80 -24.54 7.16
CA SER A 88 -8.82 -25.98 7.53
C SER A 88 -10.22 -26.50 7.74
N ARG A 89 -11.21 -25.60 7.75
CA ARG A 89 -12.62 -25.95 7.83
C ARG A 89 -13.28 -25.93 6.46
N VAL A 90 -12.57 -25.51 5.41
CA VAL A 90 -13.09 -25.55 4.05
C VAL A 90 -13.13 -27.01 3.58
N PRO A 91 -14.31 -27.54 3.22
CA PRO A 91 -14.47 -28.92 2.82
C PRO A 91 -13.67 -29.26 1.58
N LYS A 92 -13.14 -30.48 1.53
CA LYS A 92 -12.48 -31.03 0.33
C LYS A 92 -13.36 -30.80 -0.90
N GLN A 93 -12.74 -30.30 -1.95
CA GLN A 93 -13.37 -30.11 -3.26
C GLN A 93 -12.76 -31.11 -4.25
N ASN A 94 -13.53 -31.50 -5.26
CA ASN A 94 -13.13 -32.48 -6.26
C ASN A 94 -12.38 -31.85 -7.46
N ASN A 95 -11.97 -30.59 -7.31
CA ASN A 95 -11.45 -29.76 -8.39
C ASN A 95 -10.11 -29.12 -7.98
N GLU A 96 -9.40 -28.56 -8.95
CA GLU A 96 -8.09 -27.92 -8.83
C GLU A 96 -8.16 -26.56 -8.13
N LEU A 97 -8.84 -26.54 -6.99
CA LEU A 97 -9.04 -25.37 -6.15
C LEU A 97 -8.21 -25.49 -4.88
N TYR A 98 -7.65 -24.36 -4.48
CA TYR A 98 -6.72 -24.25 -3.36
C TYR A 98 -7.27 -23.26 -2.36
N VAL A 99 -7.10 -23.58 -1.08
CA VAL A 99 -7.54 -22.74 0.02
C VAL A 99 -6.37 -21.94 0.59
N PHE A 100 -6.69 -20.73 1.00
CA PHE A 100 -5.78 -19.74 1.54
C PHE A 100 -6.42 -19.10 2.77
N ASP A 101 -5.73 -19.11 3.90
CA ASP A 101 -6.09 -18.26 5.04
C ASP A 101 -5.93 -16.77 4.67
N LYS A 102 -6.77 -15.90 5.21
CA LYS A 102 -6.69 -14.44 4.99
C LYS A 102 -5.34 -13.85 5.42
N ALA A 103 -4.68 -14.49 6.37
CA ALA A 103 -3.37 -14.08 6.88
C ALA A 103 -2.19 -14.48 5.98
N CYS A 104 -2.43 -15.20 4.87
CA CYS A 104 -1.37 -15.63 3.98
C CYS A 104 -0.57 -14.45 3.42
N SER A 105 0.75 -14.49 3.61
CA SER A 105 1.65 -13.50 3.01
C SER A 105 1.61 -13.56 1.48
N GLY A 106 1.80 -12.41 0.82
CA GLY A 106 1.83 -12.33 -0.65
C GLY A 106 2.83 -13.26 -1.33
N SER A 107 3.91 -13.65 -0.64
CA SER A 107 4.87 -14.66 -1.13
C SER A 107 4.29 -16.06 -1.33
N LYS A 108 3.18 -16.37 -0.64
CA LYS A 108 2.48 -17.66 -0.69
C LYS A 108 1.20 -17.61 -1.51
N VAL A 109 0.81 -16.43 -1.98
CA VAL A 109 -0.42 -16.21 -2.76
C VAL A 109 -0.03 -15.97 -4.22
N PRO A 110 -0.57 -16.77 -5.16
CA PRO A 110 -0.31 -16.58 -6.57
C PRO A 110 -0.80 -15.25 -7.15
N GLN A 111 0.10 -14.61 -7.91
CA GLN A 111 -0.08 -13.28 -8.50
C GLN A 111 -0.39 -13.36 -9.99
N SER A 112 -0.05 -14.46 -10.65
CA SER A 112 -0.39 -14.65 -12.07
C SER A 112 -1.81 -15.17 -12.23
N LYS A 113 -2.41 -14.87 -13.39
CA LYS A 113 -3.64 -15.53 -13.84
C LYS A 113 -3.38 -17.06 -13.92
N PRO A 114 -4.28 -17.91 -13.40
CA PRO A 114 -4.14 -19.34 -13.53
C PRO A 114 -4.38 -19.81 -14.96
N THR A 115 -3.83 -20.97 -15.28
CA THR A 115 -3.98 -21.69 -16.56
C THR A 115 -4.29 -23.16 -16.25
N HIS A 116 -4.68 -23.98 -17.23
CA HIS A 116 -4.90 -25.40 -16.95
C HIS A 116 -3.63 -26.13 -16.49
N ASP A 117 -2.45 -25.71 -16.97
CA ASP A 117 -1.16 -26.27 -16.52
C ASP A 117 -0.74 -25.77 -15.14
N ASP A 118 -1.29 -24.63 -14.71
CA ASP A 118 -1.04 -24.02 -13.41
C ASP A 118 -2.34 -23.44 -12.86
N PRO A 119 -3.23 -24.29 -12.31
CA PRO A 119 -4.62 -23.92 -11.99
C PRO A 119 -4.72 -22.93 -10.84
N ARG A 120 -3.62 -22.72 -10.10
CA ARG A 120 -3.50 -21.76 -9.01
C ARG A 120 -2.80 -20.47 -9.43
N GLY A 121 -2.01 -20.52 -10.51
CA GLY A 121 -1.08 -19.47 -10.90
C GLY A 121 0.23 -19.52 -10.11
N LYS A 122 1.18 -18.67 -10.51
CA LYS A 122 2.52 -18.62 -9.94
C LYS A 122 2.58 -17.62 -8.80
N THR A 123 3.18 -18.05 -7.70
CA THR A 123 3.68 -17.08 -6.71
C THR A 123 4.87 -16.38 -7.35
N ASN A 124 4.86 -15.05 -7.38
CA ASN A 124 6.05 -14.32 -7.76
C ASN A 124 7.03 -14.46 -6.60
N SER A 125 7.98 -15.39 -6.69
CA SER A 125 9.04 -15.52 -5.67
C SER A 125 9.87 -14.23 -5.51
N LYS A 126 9.75 -13.27 -6.45
CA LYS A 126 10.28 -11.90 -6.30
C LYS A 126 9.55 -11.07 -5.24
N VAL A 127 8.25 -11.28 -4.99
CA VAL A 127 7.43 -10.53 -4.01
C VAL A 127 7.75 -10.93 -2.56
N ALA A 128 8.53 -12.00 -2.36
CA ALA A 128 8.93 -12.49 -1.04
C ALA A 128 10.20 -11.84 -0.46
N ALA A 129 10.91 -10.98 -1.20
CA ALA A 129 12.21 -10.51 -0.76
C ALA A 129 12.16 -9.07 -0.23
N ARG A 130 12.51 -8.92 1.05
CA ARG A 130 13.07 -7.71 1.65
C ARG A 130 14.05 -7.08 0.64
N GLY A 131 13.64 -6.04 -0.09
CA GLY A 131 14.45 -5.45 -1.17
C GLY A 131 13.69 -4.90 -2.39
N MET A 132 12.36 -5.03 -2.47
CA MET A 132 11.60 -4.32 -3.51
C MET A 132 11.50 -2.82 -3.22
N THR A 133 11.79 -2.01 -4.24
CA THR A 133 11.64 -0.56 -4.19
C THR A 133 10.16 -0.20 -4.29
N CYS A 134 9.55 0.15 -3.16
CA CYS A 134 8.20 0.66 -3.08
C CYS A 134 8.24 2.05 -2.46
N ASN A 135 7.52 2.99 -3.05
CA ASN A 135 7.36 4.33 -2.50
C ASN A 135 8.72 5.07 -2.32
N ALA A 136 9.57 4.96 -3.33
CA ALA A 136 10.89 5.59 -3.34
C ALA A 136 10.98 6.65 -4.44
N ALA A 137 11.87 7.62 -4.28
CA ALA A 137 12.23 8.50 -5.38
C ALA A 137 12.89 7.69 -6.52
N PRO A 138 12.67 8.05 -7.80
CA PRO A 138 13.41 7.46 -8.90
C PRO A 138 14.90 7.82 -8.79
N THR A 139 15.77 6.87 -9.10
CA THR A 139 17.23 7.02 -8.90
C THR A 139 18.05 6.85 -10.17
N ALA A 140 17.44 6.46 -11.29
CA ALA A 140 18.19 6.30 -12.54
C ALA A 140 18.46 7.68 -13.18
N ALA A 141 19.56 7.78 -13.93
CA ALA A 141 19.94 9.04 -14.57
C ALA A 141 18.87 9.50 -15.58
N SER A 142 18.59 10.82 -15.61
CA SER A 142 17.55 11.47 -16.42
C SER A 142 17.76 11.35 -17.93
N ASN A 143 18.96 10.96 -18.37
CA ASN A 143 19.33 10.74 -19.78
C ASN A 143 19.09 9.29 -20.26
N SER A 144 18.39 8.47 -19.49
CA SER A 144 18.05 7.11 -19.90
C SER A 144 16.94 7.11 -20.98
N ASN A 145 17.07 6.29 -22.02
CA ASN A 145 16.03 6.11 -23.06
C ASN A 145 14.75 5.39 -22.57
N VAL A 146 14.61 5.23 -21.27
CA VAL A 146 13.48 4.57 -20.62
C VAL A 146 12.31 5.55 -20.60
N LYS A 147 11.22 5.18 -21.26
CA LYS A 147 9.96 5.94 -21.28
C LYS A 147 8.83 5.08 -20.72
N PRO A 148 7.80 5.69 -20.11
CA PRO A 148 6.59 4.96 -19.78
C PRO A 148 5.95 4.45 -21.07
N PHE A 149 5.43 3.23 -21.04
CA PHE A 149 4.73 2.65 -22.18
C PHE A 149 3.22 2.95 -22.15
N ALA A 150 2.70 3.38 -20.99
CA ALA A 150 1.31 3.77 -20.81
C ALA A 150 1.19 4.78 -19.65
N THR A 151 0.17 5.63 -19.72
CA THR A 151 -0.14 6.65 -18.70
C THR A 151 -1.65 6.66 -18.40
N PRO A 152 -2.18 5.65 -17.68
CA PRO A 152 -3.59 5.58 -17.37
C PRO A 152 -3.99 6.67 -16.36
N SER A 153 -5.28 6.99 -16.32
CA SER A 153 -5.84 7.78 -15.21
C SER A 153 -5.97 6.90 -13.98
N ALA A 154 -5.38 7.31 -12.87
CA ALA A 154 -5.53 6.66 -11.57
C ALA A 154 -5.55 7.73 -10.48
N GLU A 155 -6.55 7.69 -9.60
CA GLU A 155 -6.72 8.68 -8.54
C GLU A 155 -5.86 8.37 -7.30
N THR A 156 -5.39 7.14 -7.17
CA THR A 156 -4.58 6.63 -6.05
C THR A 156 -3.50 5.68 -6.53
N ALA A 157 -2.46 5.46 -5.70
CA ALA A 157 -1.35 4.59 -6.07
C ALA A 157 -1.78 3.12 -6.20
N ASP A 158 -2.75 2.65 -5.40
CA ASP A 158 -3.32 1.29 -5.55
C ASP A 158 -4.08 1.12 -6.86
N LYS A 159 -4.74 2.16 -7.38
CA LYS A 159 -5.38 2.12 -8.70
C LYS A 159 -4.35 2.13 -9.82
N CYS A 160 -3.24 2.86 -9.65
CA CYS A 160 -2.13 2.84 -10.59
C CYS A 160 -1.45 1.46 -10.61
N GLN A 161 -1.33 0.80 -9.46
CA GLN A 161 -0.87 -0.57 -9.37
C GLN A 161 -1.85 -1.54 -10.07
N ASP A 162 -3.16 -1.45 -9.78
CA ASP A 162 -4.18 -2.29 -10.43
C ASP A 162 -4.05 -2.16 -11.99
N ALA A 163 -3.74 -0.96 -12.50
CA ALA A 163 -3.49 -0.72 -13.92
C ALA A 163 -2.16 -1.32 -14.42
N CYS A 164 -1.09 -1.29 -13.62
CA CYS A 164 0.17 -1.96 -13.92
C CYS A 164 -0.01 -3.49 -13.99
N ASP A 165 -0.70 -4.07 -13.02
CA ASP A 165 -0.97 -5.51 -12.94
C ASP A 165 -1.79 -6.02 -14.13
N ALA A 166 -2.69 -5.19 -14.65
CA ALA A 166 -3.48 -5.50 -15.83
C ALA A 166 -2.66 -5.54 -17.13
N GLN A 167 -1.46 -4.96 -17.18
CA GLN A 167 -0.64 -4.85 -18.38
C GLN A 167 0.49 -5.88 -18.38
N SER A 168 0.47 -6.77 -19.39
CA SER A 168 1.55 -7.74 -19.59
C SER A 168 2.87 -7.03 -19.83
N GLY A 169 3.85 -7.28 -18.96
CA GLY A 169 5.18 -6.67 -19.04
C GLY A 169 5.36 -5.39 -18.22
N CYS A 170 4.36 -4.94 -17.45
CA CYS A 170 4.58 -3.91 -16.45
C CYS A 170 5.49 -4.45 -15.34
N GLN A 171 6.63 -3.78 -15.12
CA GLN A 171 7.63 -4.15 -14.12
C GLN A 171 7.76 -3.12 -13.00
N SER A 172 7.39 -1.86 -13.28
CA SER A 172 7.27 -0.80 -12.29
C SER A 172 6.26 0.25 -12.74
N PHE A 173 5.78 1.04 -11.80
CA PHE A 173 4.98 2.22 -12.09
C PHE A 173 5.46 3.41 -11.28
N VAL A 174 5.07 4.59 -11.73
CA VAL A 174 5.33 5.86 -11.07
C VAL A 174 4.00 6.51 -10.76
N PHE A 175 3.84 6.97 -9.52
CA PHE A 175 2.64 7.66 -9.07
C PHE A 175 2.97 8.88 -8.23
N GLY A 176 2.20 9.95 -8.42
CA GLY A 176 2.22 11.11 -7.53
C GLY A 176 1.53 12.32 -8.13
N LEU A 177 1.46 13.41 -7.37
CA LEU A 177 0.93 14.71 -7.78
C LEU A 177 2.10 15.70 -7.96
N PRO A 178 2.50 16.01 -9.21
CA PRO A 178 3.48 17.06 -9.47
C PRO A 178 3.00 18.43 -8.95
N ASP A 179 3.94 19.33 -8.62
CA ASP A 179 3.63 20.64 -8.03
C ASP A 179 2.78 21.53 -8.94
N ASP A 180 2.98 21.44 -10.26
CA ASP A 180 2.24 22.22 -11.25
C ASP A 180 0.98 21.51 -11.78
N ALA A 181 0.60 20.37 -11.19
CA ALA A 181 -0.51 19.55 -11.64
C ALA A 181 -1.70 19.59 -10.66
N SER A 182 -2.91 19.64 -11.22
CA SER A 182 -4.17 19.51 -10.45
C SER A 182 -4.70 18.08 -10.37
N THR A 183 -4.06 17.14 -11.07
CA THR A 183 -4.44 15.72 -11.11
C THR A 183 -3.21 14.83 -10.97
N PRO A 184 -3.35 13.68 -10.28
CA PRO A 184 -2.24 12.75 -10.11
C PRO A 184 -1.82 12.13 -11.45
N VAL A 185 -0.54 11.82 -11.53
CA VAL A 185 0.08 11.18 -12.68
C VAL A 185 0.33 9.71 -12.34
N CYS A 186 -0.11 8.80 -13.21
CA CYS A 186 0.25 7.39 -13.19
C CYS A 186 0.98 7.04 -14.50
N LYS A 187 2.21 6.54 -14.39
CA LYS A 187 3.08 6.19 -15.53
C LYS A 187 3.53 4.73 -15.37
N LEU A 188 3.30 3.88 -16.36
CA LEU A 188 3.64 2.45 -16.34
C LEU A 188 4.92 2.17 -17.13
N TYR A 189 5.81 1.34 -16.60
CA TYR A 189 7.11 1.03 -17.18
C TYR A 189 7.31 -0.47 -17.39
N LYS A 190 8.00 -0.83 -18.48
CA LYS A 190 8.44 -2.21 -18.76
C LYS A 190 9.82 -2.52 -18.19
N VAL A 191 10.31 -1.73 -17.24
CA VAL A 191 11.63 -1.88 -16.62
C VAL A 191 11.52 -1.97 -15.11
N ALA A 192 12.56 -2.43 -14.43
CA ALA A 192 12.58 -2.46 -12.98
C ALA A 192 12.67 -1.03 -12.38
N PRO A 193 12.26 -0.81 -11.12
CA PRO A 193 12.30 0.50 -10.47
C PRO A 193 13.64 1.24 -10.55
N ALA A 194 14.76 0.50 -10.43
CA ALA A 194 16.11 1.06 -10.47
C ALA A 194 16.50 1.63 -11.86
N GLN A 195 15.70 1.38 -12.89
CA GLN A 195 15.92 1.87 -14.25
C GLN A 195 14.95 3.01 -14.61
N VAL A 196 14.03 3.37 -13.71
CA VAL A 196 13.10 4.47 -13.93
C VAL A 196 13.86 5.79 -13.77
N PRO A 197 13.90 6.65 -14.79
CA PRO A 197 14.65 7.90 -14.75
C PRO A 197 14.11 8.84 -13.67
N GLN A 198 15.03 9.56 -13.02
CA GLN A 198 14.70 10.72 -12.20
C GLN A 198 14.10 11.81 -13.10
N GLY A 199 12.91 12.28 -12.74
CA GLY A 199 12.31 13.49 -13.25
C GLY A 199 12.27 14.56 -12.17
N ASP A 200 11.99 15.80 -12.57
CA ASP A 200 11.90 16.95 -11.65
C ASP A 200 10.56 16.99 -10.87
N ASP A 201 9.65 16.07 -11.18
CA ASP A 201 8.32 15.99 -10.57
C ASP A 201 8.34 15.20 -9.25
N GLN A 202 7.50 15.59 -8.27
CA GLN A 202 7.23 14.85 -7.01
C GLN A 202 6.52 13.51 -7.26
N LEU A 203 7.21 12.61 -7.93
CA LEU A 203 6.72 11.31 -8.34
C LEU A 203 7.54 10.21 -7.68
N TYR A 204 6.84 9.14 -7.29
CA TYR A 204 7.42 8.02 -6.56
C TYR A 204 7.33 6.75 -7.39
N VAL A 205 8.39 5.95 -7.35
CA VAL A 205 8.51 4.68 -8.05
C VAL A 205 8.05 3.54 -7.15
N PHE A 206 7.32 2.62 -7.75
CA PHE A 206 6.82 1.42 -7.12
C PHE A 206 7.14 0.23 -8.02
N ALA A 207 7.73 -0.82 -7.44
CA ALA A 207 7.86 -2.11 -8.09
C ALA A 207 6.48 -2.71 -8.37
N ASN A 208 6.38 -3.48 -9.44
CA ASN A 208 5.19 -4.30 -9.62
C ASN A 208 5.10 -5.36 -8.51
N GLY A 209 3.92 -5.53 -7.91
CA GLY A 209 3.69 -6.42 -6.76
C GLY A 209 4.14 -5.86 -5.41
N CYS A 210 4.26 -4.54 -5.27
CA CYS A 210 4.44 -3.91 -3.96
C CYS A 210 3.31 -4.33 -3.00
N PRO A 211 3.59 -4.64 -1.72
CA PRO A 211 2.56 -5.10 -0.79
C PRO A 211 1.60 -3.97 -0.45
N ALA A 212 0.33 -4.28 -0.23
CA ALA A 212 -0.71 -3.28 0.06
C ALA A 212 -0.39 -2.35 1.25
N ALA A 213 0.40 -2.81 2.22
CA ALA A 213 0.86 -1.99 3.35
C ALA A 213 1.82 -0.86 2.96
N GLN A 214 2.49 -0.95 1.80
CA GLN A 214 3.47 0.02 1.32
C GLN A 214 2.92 0.91 0.19
N ILE A 215 1.69 0.67 -0.25
CA ILE A 215 1.08 1.39 -1.36
C ILE A 215 0.03 2.35 -0.81
N PRO A 216 0.17 3.65 -1.11
CA PRO A 216 -0.82 4.63 -0.72
C PRO A 216 -2.21 4.35 -1.29
N THR A 217 -3.23 4.43 -0.44
CA THR A 217 -4.64 4.23 -0.83
C THR A 217 -5.46 5.51 -0.74
N SER A 218 -4.86 6.62 -0.31
CA SER A 218 -5.52 7.94 -0.34
C SER A 218 -5.15 8.69 -1.60
N ALA A 219 -6.02 9.61 -2.02
CA ALA A 219 -5.68 10.59 -3.04
C ALA A 219 -4.46 11.43 -2.58
N PRO A 220 -3.52 11.73 -3.47
CA PRO A 220 -2.40 12.60 -3.15
C PRO A 220 -2.82 14.07 -3.04
N THR A 221 -2.02 14.84 -2.33
CA THR A 221 -2.13 16.31 -2.24
C THR A 221 -0.75 16.92 -2.42
N HIS A 222 -0.62 18.23 -2.66
CA HIS A 222 0.71 18.84 -2.76
C HIS A 222 1.55 18.69 -1.48
N ALA A 223 0.91 18.54 -0.31
CA ALA A 223 1.61 18.27 0.95
C ALA A 223 1.99 16.79 1.12
N GLU A 224 1.22 15.89 0.50
CA GLU A 224 1.42 14.44 0.52
C GLU A 224 1.30 13.92 -0.92
N PRO A 225 2.32 14.17 -1.77
CA PRO A 225 2.28 13.98 -3.23
C PRO A 225 2.01 12.54 -3.64
N ARG A 226 2.23 11.58 -2.75
CA ARG A 226 2.01 10.15 -2.96
C ARG A 226 0.73 9.63 -2.32
N GLY A 227 0.09 10.40 -1.45
CA GLY A 227 -0.95 9.93 -0.52
C GLY A 227 -0.37 9.21 0.71
N LYS A 228 -1.26 8.67 1.56
CA LYS A 228 -0.94 7.98 2.81
C LYS A 228 -1.02 6.46 2.63
N VAL A 229 -0.06 5.74 3.21
CA VAL A 229 -0.14 4.28 3.31
C VAL A 229 -1.12 3.86 4.42
N PRO A 230 -1.73 2.65 4.35
CA PRO A 230 -2.75 2.21 5.31
C PRO A 230 -2.32 2.20 6.79
N SER A 231 -1.02 2.20 7.09
CA SER A 231 -0.48 2.22 8.46
C SER A 231 -0.13 3.62 8.99
N GLU A 232 -0.12 4.65 8.15
CA GLU A 232 0.02 6.05 8.58
C GLU A 232 -1.36 6.56 9.03
N LYS A 233 -1.76 6.18 10.25
CA LYS A 233 -2.84 6.90 10.94
C LYS A 233 -2.42 8.36 11.05
N ALA A 234 -3.34 9.25 10.72
CA ALA A 234 -3.13 10.69 10.74
C ALA A 234 -2.59 11.17 12.10
N ASP A 235 -1.31 11.49 12.16
CA ASP A 235 -0.79 12.40 13.17
C ASP A 235 -1.29 13.80 12.83
N ALA A 236 -2.53 14.09 13.24
CA ALA A 236 -3.00 15.46 13.38
C ALA A 236 -2.21 16.10 14.53
N LYS A 237 -1.00 16.61 14.24
CA LYS A 237 -0.24 17.46 15.15
C LYS A 237 -0.18 18.88 14.61
N THR A 238 -1.17 19.68 14.97
CA THR A 238 -1.10 21.15 15.07
C THR A 238 -2.21 21.57 16.03
N GLY A 239 -2.02 22.22 17.16
CA GLY A 239 -0.86 22.57 17.95
C GLY A 239 -1.42 22.99 19.31
N ALA A 240 -0.99 22.33 20.39
CA ALA A 240 -1.42 22.69 21.73
C ALA A 240 -0.80 24.05 22.09
N LYS A 241 -1.66 25.04 22.33
CA LYS A 241 -1.30 26.28 23.05
C LYS A 241 -0.57 25.91 24.34
N THR A 242 0.68 26.35 24.45
CA THR A 242 1.34 26.53 25.75
C THR A 242 1.78 27.98 25.83
N GLU A 243 0.90 28.83 26.36
CA GLU A 243 1.27 30.17 26.84
C GLU A 243 1.62 30.03 28.32
N THR A 244 2.92 29.96 28.63
CA THR A 244 3.43 30.10 29.99
C THR A 244 3.61 31.58 30.30
N LYS A 245 2.89 32.09 31.32
CA LYS A 245 3.14 33.40 31.95
C LYS A 245 4.45 33.37 32.74
N GLY A 246 5.26 34.44 32.66
CA GLY A 246 6.40 34.64 33.57
C GLY A 246 7.30 35.83 33.21
N SER A 247 6.97 36.98 33.79
CA SER A 247 7.55 38.34 33.84
C SER A 247 9.08 38.62 33.81
N ALA A 248 9.38 39.87 33.38
CA ALA A 248 10.50 40.79 33.70
C ALA A 248 11.80 40.67 32.86
N GLN A 249 12.51 41.72 32.39
CA GLN A 249 12.44 43.19 32.58
C GLN A 249 13.32 43.93 31.54
N LYS A 250 12.87 45.12 31.10
CA LYS A 250 13.58 46.39 30.74
C LYS A 250 14.80 46.42 29.79
N ALA A 251 14.65 47.19 28.69
CA ALA A 251 15.40 48.45 28.36
C ALA A 251 14.78 49.08 27.07
N GLN A 252 13.91 50.10 27.14
CA GLN A 252 14.12 51.56 27.18
C GLN A 252 14.46 52.25 25.84
N THR A 253 13.48 53.02 25.33
CA THR A 253 13.54 54.29 24.53
C THR A 253 14.10 54.24 23.09
N LYS A 254 13.58 54.95 22.07
CA LYS A 254 12.85 56.24 21.97
C LYS A 254 12.22 56.39 20.55
N THR A 255 11.04 57.06 20.49
CA THR A 255 10.55 58.07 19.50
C THR A 255 10.58 57.76 17.99
N GLY A 256 9.58 58.04 17.13
CA GLY A 256 8.29 58.75 17.16
C GLY A 256 7.59 58.47 15.80
N ASN A 257 6.27 58.32 15.74
CA ASN A 257 5.21 59.34 15.59
C ASN A 257 4.76 59.53 14.12
N GLN A 258 3.43 59.67 13.95
CA GLN A 258 2.60 59.92 12.74
C GLN A 258 2.29 58.68 11.89
N ALA A 259 1.07 58.11 11.87
CA ALA A 259 -0.27 58.66 11.57
C ALA A 259 -0.38 59.23 10.15
N LYS A 260 -1.07 58.54 9.23
CA LYS A 260 -2.47 58.81 8.84
C LYS A 260 -2.79 58.14 7.49
N ALA A 261 -3.97 57.56 7.43
CA ALA A 261 -4.68 57.14 6.22
C ALA A 261 -4.79 58.27 5.18
N ASN A 262 -4.85 57.96 3.88
CA ASN A 262 -6.13 58.01 3.17
C ASN A 262 -6.06 57.39 1.76
N GLN A 263 -7.23 56.94 1.34
CA GLN A 263 -7.66 56.38 0.05
C GLN A 263 -7.36 57.27 -1.17
N GLN A 264 -7.21 56.68 -2.35
CA GLN A 264 -8.11 56.90 -3.50
C GLN A 264 -7.74 56.09 -4.77
N THR A 265 -8.72 55.31 -5.26
CA THR A 265 -9.22 55.20 -6.65
C THR A 265 -8.22 54.82 -7.77
N VAL A 266 -8.24 53.59 -8.32
CA VAL A 266 -9.12 53.05 -9.40
C VAL A 266 -9.01 53.81 -10.73
N ASN A 267 -8.29 53.24 -11.72
CA ASN A 267 -8.79 52.78 -13.04
C ASN A 267 -7.61 52.47 -14.00
N SER A 268 -7.46 51.21 -14.41
CA SER A 268 -7.87 50.65 -15.71
C SER A 268 -6.97 51.05 -16.89
N ILE A 269 -6.09 50.13 -17.29
CA ILE A 269 -5.40 50.13 -18.57
C ILE A 269 -5.77 48.81 -19.26
N ASN A 270 -6.41 48.89 -20.43
CA ASN A 270 -6.64 47.75 -21.31
C ASN A 270 -6.29 48.19 -22.73
N PRO A 271 -5.43 47.46 -23.46
CA PRO A 271 -5.37 47.55 -24.90
C PRO A 271 -5.47 46.18 -25.56
N GLU A 272 -6.36 46.04 -26.55
CA GLU A 272 -6.15 45.33 -27.84
C GLU A 272 -7.48 45.34 -28.61
N GLN A 273 -7.56 46.08 -29.73
CA GLN A 273 -7.31 45.62 -31.11
C GLN A 273 -8.29 44.54 -31.60
N LYS A 274 -9.10 44.88 -32.63
CA LYS A 274 -9.41 44.00 -33.78
C LYS A 274 -10.17 44.74 -34.90
N HIS A 275 -9.71 44.44 -36.13
CA HIS A 275 -10.40 44.39 -37.43
C HIS A 275 -10.92 45.68 -38.09
N ASN A 276 -10.27 46.07 -39.20
CA ASN A 276 -10.80 45.79 -40.55
C ASN A 276 -9.66 45.82 -41.59
#